data_AF-A0A1W9UES1-F1
#
_entry.id   AF-A0A1W9UES1-F1
#
_cell.length_a   1.000
_cell.length_b   1.000
_cell.length_c   1.000
_cell.angle_alpha   90.00
_cell.angle_beta   90.00
_cell.angle_gamma   90.00
#
_symmetry.space_group_name_H-M   'P 1'
#
loop_
_entity.id
_entity.type
_entity.pdbx_description
1 polymer ?
#
loop_
_entity_poly.entity_id
_entity_poly.type
_entity_poly.pdbx_seq_one_letter_code
_entity_poly.pdbx_strand_id
1 'polypeptide(L)'
;MQVVSFHRHFFTTTLFLFGAFRIEAAKAFFRVILHFLHISSKSFPHLEVIIEADVESESLKIIEQRNEEYIMLKRVKLSMRNRMNWLLDVVVFGGGILAALSGIYFLFAPSGGYQGGRNPMYGVTIIFSRYTWEDVHLWGGIAMIAAAVIHLLIHWKWIKMTTRRTIRTLFSRERKTPGKVWFNLIINGLVAISFLLTAVSGLYFLFAPSGGFQGGNNAGWDPAFLFSRTTWDLIHTWAGVTFIGAAAVHLWIHWRWIKSVTSRFFLSLLPQSAAAKSAAKVGI
;
A
#
# COMPACT_ATOMS: atom_id res chain seq x y z
N MET A 1 35.63 -6.42 6.34
CA MET A 1 35.32 -6.01 4.94
C MET A 1 34.74 -7.17 4.13
N GLN A 2 33.59 -7.75 4.52
CA GLN A 2 32.91 -8.78 3.72
C GLN A 2 31.39 -8.54 3.53
N VAL A 3 30.81 -7.50 4.13
CA VAL A 3 29.37 -7.20 4.04
C VAL A 3 29.02 -6.33 2.83
N VAL A 4 30.01 -5.69 2.19
CA VAL A 4 29.79 -4.77 1.05
C VAL A 4 29.61 -5.52 -0.29
N SER A 5 30.09 -6.76 -0.39
CA SER A 5 30.00 -7.53 -1.65
C SER A 5 28.60 -8.11 -1.91
N PHE A 6 27.84 -8.43 -0.87
CA PHE A 6 26.50 -9.02 -1.01
C PHE A 6 25.44 -8.01 -1.51
N HIS A 7 25.63 -6.72 -1.22
CA HIS A 7 24.70 -5.65 -1.61
C HIS A 7 24.73 -5.31 -3.11
N ARG A 8 25.82 -5.60 -3.83
CA ARG A 8 25.95 -5.25 -5.27
C ARG A 8 25.30 -6.28 -6.21
N HIS A 9 25.07 -7.52 -5.79
CA HIS A 9 24.46 -8.55 -6.66
C HIS A 9 22.93 -8.63 -6.55
N PHE A 10 22.34 -8.16 -5.45
CA PHE A 10 20.88 -8.20 -5.26
C PHE A 10 20.15 -7.05 -6.01
N PHE A 11 20.82 -5.92 -6.22
CA PHE A 11 20.21 -4.72 -6.83
C PHE A 11 20.25 -4.72 -8.38
N THR A 12 21.25 -5.33 -9.02
CA THR A 12 21.35 -5.39 -10.49
C THR A 12 20.50 -6.49 -11.12
N THR A 13 20.28 -7.61 -10.43
CA THR A 13 19.50 -8.75 -10.97
C THR A 13 17.99 -8.49 -10.94
N THR A 14 17.51 -7.66 -10.01
CA THR A 14 16.08 -7.39 -9.82
C THR A 14 15.54 -6.31 -10.78
N LEU A 15 16.40 -5.40 -11.27
CA LEU A 15 15.99 -4.34 -12.19
C LEU A 15 15.91 -4.81 -13.66
N PHE A 16 16.67 -5.84 -14.05
CA PHE A 16 16.66 -6.38 -15.41
C PHE A 16 15.45 -7.29 -15.68
N LEU A 17 14.91 -7.96 -14.65
CA LEU A 17 13.77 -8.87 -14.77
C LEU A 17 12.40 -8.16 -14.87
N PHE A 18 12.31 -6.89 -14.46
CA PHE A 18 11.05 -6.13 -14.54
C PHE A 18 10.82 -5.44 -15.90
N GLY A 19 11.88 -5.21 -16.69
CA GLY A 19 11.78 -4.60 -18.01
C GLY A 19 11.47 -5.58 -19.14
N ALA A 20 12.14 -6.75 -19.16
CA ALA A 20 12.05 -7.70 -20.27
C ALA A 20 10.72 -8.47 -20.36
N PHE A 21 10.00 -8.63 -19.25
CA PHE A 21 8.78 -9.45 -19.19
C PHE A 21 7.53 -8.78 -19.80
N ARG A 22 7.59 -7.47 -20.12
CA ARG A 22 6.43 -6.71 -20.65
C ARG A 22 6.28 -6.76 -22.18
N ILE A 23 7.34 -7.07 -22.92
CA ILE A 23 7.34 -6.97 -24.40
C ILE A 23 6.99 -8.32 -25.06
N GLU A 24 7.48 -9.44 -24.53
CA GLU A 24 7.25 -10.75 -25.12
C GLU A 24 5.80 -11.25 -24.95
N ALA A 25 5.12 -10.86 -23.86
CA ALA A 25 3.70 -11.15 -23.66
C ALA A 25 2.80 -10.40 -24.65
N ALA A 26 3.17 -9.19 -25.07
CA ALA A 26 2.42 -8.41 -26.06
C ALA A 26 2.59 -8.97 -27.49
N LYS A 27 3.80 -9.45 -27.84
CA LYS A 27 4.07 -10.10 -29.14
C LYS A 27 3.37 -11.46 -29.30
N ALA A 28 3.22 -12.21 -28.21
CA ALA A 28 2.48 -13.48 -28.21
C ALA A 28 0.98 -13.24 -28.39
N PHE A 29 0.42 -12.21 -27.75
CA PHE A 29 -0.98 -11.83 -27.88
C PHE A 29 -1.33 -11.36 -29.30
N PHE A 30 -0.44 -10.59 -29.95
CA PHE A 30 -0.66 -10.12 -31.32
C PHE A 30 -0.58 -11.25 -32.36
N ARG A 31 0.30 -12.25 -32.16
CA ARG A 31 0.39 -13.44 -33.03
C ARG A 31 -0.84 -14.34 -32.97
N VAL A 32 -1.48 -14.42 -31.80
CA VAL A 32 -2.73 -15.19 -31.62
C VAL A 32 -3.91 -14.50 -32.32
N ILE A 33 -3.96 -13.17 -32.30
CA ILE A 33 -5.00 -12.38 -33.00
C ILE A 33 -4.89 -12.51 -34.52
N LEU A 34 -3.68 -12.46 -35.07
CA LEU A 34 -3.45 -12.62 -36.51
C LEU A 34 -3.77 -14.04 -37.01
N HIS A 35 -3.60 -15.06 -36.17
CA HIS A 35 -3.93 -16.44 -36.52
C HIS A 35 -5.45 -16.72 -36.46
N PHE A 36 -6.18 -16.00 -35.60
CA PHE A 36 -7.64 -16.14 -35.45
C PHE A 36 -8.45 -15.43 -36.55
N LEU A 37 -7.84 -14.51 -37.31
CA LEU A 37 -8.54 -13.69 -38.29
C LEU A 37 -8.62 -14.27 -39.71
N HIS A 38 -7.96 -15.40 -40.00
CA HIS A 38 -8.02 -16.17 -41.27
C HIS A 38 -8.32 -15.36 -42.55
N ILE A 39 -7.59 -14.25 -42.77
CA ILE A 39 -7.81 -13.36 -43.91
C ILE A 39 -7.18 -13.98 -45.17
N SER A 40 -8.00 -14.70 -45.95
CA SER A 40 -7.72 -15.06 -47.34
C SER A 40 -8.27 -13.96 -48.25
N SER A 41 -7.40 -13.33 -49.04
CA SER A 41 -7.67 -12.11 -49.81
C SER A 41 -8.36 -12.34 -51.17
N LYS A 42 -9.26 -13.31 -51.30
CA LYS A 42 -9.85 -13.64 -52.61
C LYS A 42 -11.35 -13.77 -52.55
N SER A 43 -11.98 -12.94 -53.39
CA SER A 43 -13.37 -12.97 -53.89
C SER A 43 -14.30 -12.01 -53.17
N PHE A 44 -14.61 -10.87 -53.80
CA PHE A 44 -15.95 -10.48 -54.27
C PHE A 44 -15.91 -9.04 -54.85
N PRO A 45 -16.80 -8.72 -55.81
CA PRO A 45 -16.53 -7.92 -56.98
C PRO A 45 -17.05 -6.49 -56.79
N HIS A 46 -16.25 -5.56 -57.26
CA HIS A 46 -16.46 -4.13 -57.20
C HIS A 46 -17.81 -3.73 -57.83
N LEU A 47 -18.76 -3.18 -57.04
CA LEU A 47 -19.55 -1.97 -57.38
C LEU A 47 -20.75 -1.67 -56.45
N GLU A 48 -21.20 -2.58 -55.56
CA GLU A 48 -22.15 -2.22 -54.47
C GLU A 48 -21.45 -1.75 -53.18
N VAL A 49 -20.16 -2.09 -53.03
CA VAL A 49 -19.35 -1.85 -51.82
C VAL A 49 -19.10 -0.37 -51.54
N ILE A 50 -19.18 0.53 -52.53
CA ILE A 50 -18.74 1.92 -52.34
C ILE A 50 -19.77 2.77 -51.58
N ILE A 51 -21.06 2.49 -51.70
CA ILE A 51 -22.11 3.23 -50.97
C ILE A 51 -22.28 2.65 -49.56
N GLU A 52 -22.25 1.32 -49.43
CA GLU A 52 -22.42 0.65 -48.13
C GLU A 52 -21.17 0.82 -47.24
N ALA A 53 -19.95 0.81 -47.81
CA ALA A 53 -18.74 1.11 -47.05
C ALA A 53 -18.63 2.58 -46.62
N ASP A 54 -19.20 3.52 -47.37
CA ASP A 54 -19.19 4.94 -46.99
C ASP A 54 -20.14 5.20 -45.82
N VAL A 55 -21.35 4.61 -45.86
CA VAL A 55 -22.32 4.62 -44.76
C VAL A 55 -21.80 3.87 -43.52
N GLU A 56 -21.12 2.74 -43.71
CA GLU A 56 -20.50 2.00 -42.60
C GLU A 56 -19.31 2.78 -42.01
N SER A 57 -18.56 3.53 -42.83
CA SER A 57 -17.47 4.40 -42.34
C SER A 57 -17.97 5.61 -41.56
N GLU A 58 -19.06 6.25 -41.99
CA GLU A 58 -19.68 7.36 -41.26
C GLU A 58 -20.33 6.87 -39.97
N SER A 59 -21.06 5.76 -40.01
CA SER A 59 -21.68 5.19 -38.81
C SER A 59 -20.65 4.70 -37.80
N LEU A 60 -19.51 4.14 -38.24
CA LEU A 60 -18.38 3.82 -37.36
C LEU A 60 -17.75 5.07 -36.74
N LYS A 61 -17.53 6.14 -37.51
CA LYS A 61 -17.03 7.42 -36.97
C LYS A 61 -18.01 8.01 -35.95
N ILE A 62 -19.32 7.95 -36.22
CA ILE A 62 -20.35 8.42 -35.29
C ILE A 62 -20.37 7.55 -34.02
N ILE A 63 -20.25 6.23 -34.14
CA ILE A 63 -20.20 5.32 -32.98
C ILE A 63 -18.92 5.52 -32.18
N GLU A 64 -17.78 5.73 -32.84
CA GLU A 64 -16.49 5.99 -32.21
C GLU A 64 -16.50 7.36 -31.51
N GLN A 65 -17.01 8.40 -32.16
CA GLN A 65 -17.17 9.73 -31.58
C GLN A 65 -18.18 9.73 -30.43
N ARG A 66 -19.30 9.01 -30.56
CA ARG A 66 -20.28 8.84 -29.49
C ARG A 66 -19.73 7.99 -28.35
N ASN A 67 -18.86 7.00 -28.62
CA ASN A 67 -18.16 6.22 -27.59
C ASN A 67 -17.08 7.04 -26.88
N GLU A 68 -16.30 7.85 -27.60
CA GLU A 68 -15.35 8.81 -27.02
C GLU A 68 -16.08 9.81 -26.13
N GLU A 69 -17.20 10.35 -26.60
CA GLU A 69 -18.06 11.23 -25.82
C GLU A 69 -18.67 10.50 -24.60
N TYR A 70 -19.16 9.27 -24.77
CA TYR A 70 -19.72 8.45 -23.68
C TYR A 70 -18.67 8.04 -22.65
N ILE A 71 -17.45 7.72 -23.08
CA ILE A 71 -16.30 7.40 -22.23
C ILE A 71 -15.84 8.65 -21.48
N MET A 72 -15.82 9.82 -22.14
CA MET A 72 -15.53 11.12 -21.52
C MET A 72 -16.63 11.59 -20.55
N LEU A 73 -17.90 11.28 -20.83
CA LEU A 73 -19.05 11.65 -20.00
C LEU A 73 -19.28 10.69 -18.83
N LYS A 74 -18.62 9.53 -18.80
CA LYS A 74 -18.79 8.55 -17.72
C LYS A 74 -18.20 9.08 -16.41
N ARG A 75 -19.04 9.81 -15.69
CA ARG A 75 -18.75 10.46 -14.41
C ARG A 75 -18.25 9.45 -13.37
N VAL A 76 -17.01 9.62 -12.92
CA VAL A 76 -16.50 8.91 -11.74
C VAL A 76 -17.05 9.60 -10.48
N LYS A 77 -18.28 9.24 -10.07
CA LYS A 77 -18.82 9.63 -8.76
C LYS A 77 -18.24 8.71 -7.69
N LEU A 78 -17.54 9.27 -6.71
CA LEU A 78 -17.24 8.59 -5.46
C LEU A 78 -18.22 9.05 -4.38
N SER A 79 -18.72 8.10 -3.60
CA SER A 79 -19.51 8.41 -2.41
C SER A 79 -18.63 9.12 -1.38
N MET A 80 -19.25 9.92 -0.52
CA MET A 80 -18.54 10.58 0.59
C MET A 80 -17.83 9.55 1.47
N ARG A 81 -18.46 8.40 1.72
CA ARG A 81 -17.85 7.28 2.46
C ARG A 81 -16.54 6.80 1.83
N ASN A 82 -16.50 6.60 0.51
CA ASN A 82 -15.29 6.13 -0.16
C ASN A 82 -14.18 7.19 -0.14
N ARG A 83 -14.53 8.49 -0.18
CA ARG A 83 -13.57 9.58 -0.01
C ARG A 83 -12.99 9.60 1.40
N MET A 84 -13.82 9.44 2.42
CA MET A 84 -13.38 9.40 3.82
C MET A 84 -12.50 8.17 4.10
N ASN A 85 -12.86 7.00 3.55
CA ASN A 85 -12.01 5.83 3.66
C ASN A 85 -10.64 6.06 3.01
N TRP A 86 -10.60 6.70 1.83
CA TRP A 86 -9.34 7.04 1.17
C TRP A 86 -8.48 8.00 2.01
N LEU A 87 -9.09 9.05 2.58
CA LEU A 87 -8.37 9.96 3.48
C LEU A 87 -7.85 9.25 4.73
N LEU A 88 -8.64 8.34 5.31
CA LEU A 88 -8.23 7.56 6.46
C LEU A 88 -7.03 6.68 6.13
N ASP A 89 -7.03 6.02 4.97
CA ASP A 89 -5.90 5.22 4.49
C ASP A 89 -4.65 6.08 4.28
N VAL A 90 -4.79 7.32 3.81
CA VAL A 90 -3.69 8.30 3.70
C VAL A 90 -3.13 8.66 5.07
N VAL A 91 -3.97 8.86 6.09
CA VAL A 91 -3.48 9.15 7.46
C VAL A 91 -2.76 7.94 8.06
N VAL A 92 -3.28 6.73 7.89
CA VAL A 92 -2.60 5.49 8.34
C VAL A 92 -1.24 5.37 7.66
N PHE A 93 -1.19 5.55 6.33
CA PHE A 93 0.05 5.44 5.56
C PHE A 93 1.05 6.55 5.92
N GLY A 94 0.60 7.81 6.01
CA GLY A 94 1.43 8.96 6.34
C GLY A 94 2.01 8.86 7.75
N GLY A 95 1.18 8.57 8.76
CA GLY A 95 1.64 8.34 10.13
C GLY A 95 2.61 7.16 10.20
N GLY A 96 2.32 6.07 9.48
CA GLY A 96 3.20 4.91 9.37
C GLY A 96 4.56 5.24 8.74
N ILE A 97 4.63 6.07 7.70
CA ILE A 97 5.91 6.53 7.14
C ILE A 97 6.69 7.35 8.16
N LEU A 98 6.05 8.31 8.83
CA LEU A 98 6.72 9.16 9.81
C LEU A 98 7.29 8.34 10.97
N ALA A 99 6.51 7.40 11.50
CA ALA A 99 6.93 6.48 12.55
C ALA A 99 8.02 5.52 12.07
N ALA A 100 7.91 4.97 10.86
CA ALA A 100 8.89 4.03 10.31
C ALA A 100 10.25 4.70 10.05
N LEU A 101 10.27 5.88 9.43
CA LEU A 101 11.52 6.59 9.13
C LEU A 101 12.26 7.03 10.39
N SER A 102 11.53 7.58 11.36
CA SER A 102 12.09 7.94 12.67
C SER A 102 12.50 6.71 13.50
N GLY A 103 11.76 5.60 13.42
CA GLY A 103 12.14 4.34 14.06
C GLY A 103 13.41 3.74 13.47
N ILE A 104 13.54 3.76 12.14
CA ILE A 104 14.77 3.36 11.43
C ILE A 104 15.94 4.23 11.88
N TYR A 105 15.73 5.55 12.03
CA TYR A 105 16.76 6.44 12.59
C TYR A 105 17.24 5.94 13.96
N PHE A 106 16.34 5.55 14.87
CA PHE A 106 16.73 5.03 16.19
C PHE A 106 17.46 3.69 16.18
N LEU A 107 17.33 2.87 15.13
CA LEU A 107 18.14 1.65 14.98
C LEU A 107 19.62 1.94 14.75
N PHE A 108 19.93 3.07 14.12
CA PHE A 108 21.30 3.42 13.71
C PHE A 108 21.91 4.58 14.49
N ALA A 109 21.07 5.42 15.11
CA ALA A 109 21.47 6.51 16.00
C ALA A 109 21.22 6.08 17.46
N PRO A 110 22.14 5.30 18.07
CA PRO A 110 21.94 4.76 19.41
C PRO A 110 21.73 5.86 20.45
N SER A 111 20.97 5.54 21.50
CA SER A 111 20.90 6.33 22.73
C SER A 111 22.02 5.90 23.71
N GLY A 112 22.34 6.79 24.66
CA GLY A 112 23.42 6.59 25.64
C GLY A 112 24.36 7.79 25.67
N GLY A 113 24.47 8.46 26.83
CA GLY A 113 25.19 9.75 26.96
C GLY A 113 26.69 9.63 27.12
N TYR A 114 27.50 10.33 26.32
CA TYR A 114 28.96 10.14 26.19
C TYR A 114 29.70 9.82 27.51
N GLN A 115 30.59 8.83 27.49
CA GLN A 115 31.42 8.47 28.66
C GLN A 115 30.76 7.77 29.85
N GLY A 116 29.54 7.26 29.70
CA GLY A 116 28.88 6.46 30.74
C GLY A 116 27.59 5.72 30.35
N GLY A 117 27.36 5.25 29.12
CA GLY A 117 26.84 6.03 27.99
C GLY A 117 27.84 6.40 26.87
N ARG A 118 29.01 5.75 26.84
CA ARG A 118 30.05 5.85 25.78
C ARG A 118 29.56 5.49 24.38
N ASN A 119 28.72 6.34 23.80
CA ASN A 119 28.29 6.33 22.43
C ASN A 119 29.06 7.45 21.70
N PRO A 120 30.03 7.12 20.83
CA PRO A 120 30.75 8.12 20.03
C PRO A 120 29.83 8.93 19.12
N MET A 121 28.66 8.37 18.79
CA MET A 121 27.63 9.01 17.98
C MET A 121 26.63 9.80 18.83
N TYR A 122 26.87 9.96 20.15
CA TYR A 122 26.04 10.79 21.01
C TYR A 122 26.06 12.24 20.52
N GLY A 123 24.87 12.81 20.29
CA GLY A 123 24.72 14.17 19.78
C GLY A 123 24.89 14.30 18.26
N VAL A 124 25.12 13.20 17.52
CA VAL A 124 25.10 13.25 16.06
C VAL A 124 23.72 13.65 15.58
N THR A 125 23.68 14.67 14.74
CA THR A 125 22.45 15.21 14.15
C THR A 125 22.39 14.78 12.69
N ILE A 126 21.36 14.00 12.34
CA ILE A 126 21.08 13.60 10.96
C ILE A 126 19.77 14.26 10.55
N ILE A 127 19.84 15.30 9.71
CA ILE A 127 18.72 16.16 9.28
C ILE A 127 18.09 16.97 10.43
N PHE A 128 17.64 16.31 11.50
CA PHE A 128 17.05 16.92 12.68
C PHE A 128 17.74 16.45 13.97
N SER A 129 17.49 17.17 15.05
CA SER A 129 17.91 16.75 16.39
C SER A 129 17.24 15.42 16.78
N ARG A 130 17.85 14.68 17.69
CA ARG A 130 17.24 13.44 18.21
C ARG A 130 15.86 13.69 18.83
N TYR A 131 15.66 14.83 19.48
CA TYR A 131 14.38 15.23 20.07
C TYR A 131 13.31 15.42 18.99
N THR A 132 13.65 16.11 17.90
CA THR A 132 12.73 16.27 16.76
C THR A 132 12.38 14.93 16.12
N TRP A 133 13.34 14.00 16.01
CA TRP A 133 13.04 12.64 15.55
C TRP A 133 12.11 11.88 16.50
N GLU A 134 12.22 12.13 17.81
CA GLU A 134 11.34 11.58 18.84
C GLU A 134 9.93 12.13 18.71
N ASP A 135 9.78 13.44 18.51
CA ASP A 135 8.47 14.05 18.24
C ASP A 135 7.83 13.48 16.98
N VAL A 136 8.59 13.35 15.90
CA VAL A 136 8.10 12.76 14.63
C VAL A 136 7.67 11.31 14.84
N HIS A 137 8.42 10.52 15.60
CA HIS A 137 8.07 9.14 15.91
C HIS A 137 6.81 9.04 16.76
N LEU A 138 6.76 9.83 17.83
CA LEU A 138 5.66 9.86 18.78
C LEU A 138 4.36 10.27 18.10
N TRP A 139 4.34 11.45 17.47
CA TRP A 139 3.13 11.99 16.85
C TRP A 139 2.73 11.21 15.59
N GLY A 140 3.71 10.74 14.81
CA GLY A 140 3.46 9.84 13.68
C GLY A 140 2.82 8.52 14.13
N GLY A 141 3.35 7.92 15.20
CA GLY A 141 2.83 6.70 15.81
C GLY A 141 1.43 6.88 16.40
N ILE A 142 1.19 7.95 17.17
CA ILE A 142 -0.15 8.27 17.72
C ILE A 142 -1.17 8.46 16.60
N ALA A 143 -0.84 9.25 15.58
CA ALA A 143 -1.73 9.49 14.44
C ALA A 143 -2.06 8.18 13.71
N MET A 144 -1.05 7.34 13.47
CA MET A 144 -1.22 6.04 12.84
C MET A 144 -2.12 5.12 13.68
N ILE A 145 -1.89 5.01 14.99
CA ILE A 145 -2.67 4.16 15.89
C ILE A 145 -4.14 4.60 15.91
N ALA A 146 -4.39 5.90 16.11
CA ALA A 146 -5.74 6.45 16.13
C ALA A 146 -6.48 6.18 14.81
N ALA A 147 -5.83 6.45 13.67
CA ALA A 147 -6.40 6.21 12.36
C ALA A 147 -6.63 4.71 12.08
N ALA A 148 -5.71 3.84 12.51
CA ALA A 148 -5.84 2.40 12.35
C ALA A 148 -7.01 1.83 13.16
N VAL A 149 -7.25 2.32 14.39
CA VAL A 149 -8.43 1.95 15.19
C VAL A 149 -9.70 2.33 14.46
N ILE A 150 -9.81 3.57 13.96
CA ILE A 150 -10.97 4.02 13.19
C ILE A 150 -11.14 3.17 11.92
N HIS A 151 -10.05 2.87 11.22
CA HIS A 151 -10.05 2.04 10.02
C HIS A 151 -10.60 0.65 10.31
N LEU A 152 -10.13 -0.01 11.38
CA LEU A 152 -10.63 -1.33 11.79
C LEU A 152 -12.12 -1.30 12.16
N LEU A 153 -12.58 -0.26 12.86
CA LEU A 153 -13.99 -0.10 13.23
C LEU A 153 -14.89 0.03 11.98
N ILE A 154 -14.50 0.85 11.01
CA ILE A 154 -15.24 1.02 9.75
C ILE A 154 -15.29 -0.29 8.95
N HIS A 155 -14.18 -1.03 8.93
CA HIS A 155 -14.04 -2.26 8.16
C HIS A 155 -14.49 -3.53 8.90
N TRP A 156 -14.95 -3.44 10.14
CA TRP A 156 -15.25 -4.59 11.01
C TRP A 156 -16.20 -5.62 10.39
N LYS A 157 -17.28 -5.17 9.75
CA LYS A 157 -18.24 -6.07 9.07
C LYS A 157 -17.57 -6.87 7.96
N TRP A 158 -16.73 -6.22 7.16
CA TRP A 158 -15.98 -6.85 6.08
C TRP A 158 -14.92 -7.82 6.60
N ILE A 159 -14.21 -7.45 7.68
CA ILE A 159 -13.23 -8.31 8.35
C ILE A 159 -13.92 -9.60 8.81
N LYS A 160 -15.02 -9.50 9.57
CA LYS A 160 -15.77 -10.68 10.05
C LYS A 160 -16.22 -11.60 8.91
N MET A 161 -16.76 -11.01 7.83
CA MET A 161 -17.23 -11.78 6.67
C MET A 161 -16.07 -12.49 5.96
N THR A 162 -14.97 -11.78 5.73
CA THR A 162 -13.78 -12.30 5.04
C THR A 162 -13.08 -13.38 5.87
N THR A 163 -12.93 -13.17 7.18
CA THR A 163 -12.39 -14.16 8.11
C THR A 163 -13.27 -15.40 8.15
N ARG A 164 -14.60 -15.26 8.29
CA ARG A 164 -15.52 -16.41 8.29
C ARG A 164 -15.45 -17.20 6.98
N ARG A 165 -15.39 -16.51 5.83
CA ARG A 165 -15.25 -17.15 4.51
C ARG A 165 -13.92 -17.88 4.38
N THR A 166 -12.84 -17.25 4.83
CA THR A 166 -11.49 -17.83 4.80
C THR A 166 -11.44 -19.09 5.64
N ILE A 167 -11.85 -19.03 6.92
CA ILE A 167 -11.92 -20.17 7.84
C ILE A 167 -12.72 -21.32 7.20
N ARG A 168 -13.90 -21.07 6.64
CA ARG A 168 -14.66 -22.13 5.94
C ARG A 168 -13.86 -22.74 4.80
N THR A 169 -13.22 -21.92 3.97
CA THR A 169 -12.41 -22.43 2.84
C THR A 169 -11.20 -23.24 3.33
N LEU A 170 -10.65 -22.91 4.50
CA LEU A 170 -9.54 -23.67 5.10
C LEU A 170 -9.98 -25.02 5.67
N PHE A 171 -11.16 -25.09 6.29
CA PHE A 171 -11.66 -26.31 6.92
C PHE A 171 -12.57 -27.16 6.02
N SER A 172 -13.05 -26.63 4.89
CA SER A 172 -13.78 -27.39 3.88
C SER A 172 -12.81 -28.21 3.02
N ARG A 173 -12.97 -29.53 3.00
CA ARG A 173 -12.15 -30.49 2.22
C ARG A 173 -12.33 -30.39 0.69
N GLU A 174 -13.23 -29.55 0.20
CA GLU A 174 -13.70 -29.59 -1.18
C GLU A 174 -12.77 -28.90 -2.19
N ARG A 175 -11.90 -27.96 -1.79
CA ARG A 175 -11.01 -27.24 -2.73
C ARG A 175 -9.67 -26.87 -2.09
N LYS A 176 -8.57 -27.16 -2.80
CA LYS A 176 -7.23 -26.65 -2.45
C LYS A 176 -7.23 -25.12 -2.62
N THR A 177 -6.93 -24.39 -1.57
CA THR A 177 -6.76 -22.93 -1.62
C THR A 177 -5.54 -22.56 -2.48
N PRO A 178 -5.68 -21.65 -3.46
CA PRO A 178 -4.55 -21.23 -4.28
C PRO A 178 -3.45 -20.61 -3.43
N GLY A 179 -2.17 -20.91 -3.72
CA GLY A 179 -1.03 -20.39 -2.94
C GLY A 179 -0.98 -18.87 -2.83
N LYS A 180 -1.48 -18.14 -3.85
CA LYS A 180 -1.61 -16.67 -3.83
C LYS A 180 -2.56 -16.17 -2.72
N VAL A 181 -3.62 -16.91 -2.43
CA VAL A 181 -4.56 -16.56 -1.34
C VAL A 181 -3.87 -16.70 0.00
N TRP A 182 -3.15 -17.81 0.21
CA TRP A 182 -2.35 -18.04 1.41
C TRP A 182 -1.29 -16.97 1.64
N PHE A 183 -0.54 -16.63 0.59
CA PHE A 183 0.47 -15.59 0.67
C PHE A 183 -0.13 -14.26 1.12
N ASN A 184 -1.26 -13.84 0.53
CA ASN A 184 -1.95 -12.63 0.94
C ASN A 184 -2.42 -12.68 2.41
N LEU A 185 -3.01 -13.81 2.83
CA LEU A 185 -3.45 -14.01 4.22
C LEU A 185 -2.30 -13.93 5.22
N ILE A 186 -1.16 -14.56 4.90
CA ILE A 186 0.05 -14.52 5.74
C ILE A 186 0.55 -13.08 5.86
N ILE A 187 0.68 -12.35 4.74
CA ILE A 187 1.15 -10.96 4.77
C ILE A 187 0.19 -10.06 5.56
N ASN A 188 -1.13 -10.20 5.39
CA ASN A 188 -2.09 -9.44 6.18
C ASN A 188 -2.05 -9.79 7.67
N GLY A 189 -1.87 -11.07 8.00
CA GLY A 189 -1.69 -11.53 9.37
C GLY A 189 -0.41 -10.96 9.99
N LEU A 190 0.70 -10.97 9.26
CA LEU A 190 1.96 -10.36 9.69
C LEU A 190 1.79 -8.87 9.93
N VAL A 191 1.22 -8.12 8.98
CA VAL A 191 0.91 -6.69 9.15
C VAL A 191 0.10 -6.44 10.42
N ALA A 192 -0.99 -7.19 10.63
CA ALA A 192 -1.88 -6.99 11.77
C ALA A 192 -1.22 -7.32 13.11
N ILE A 193 -0.58 -8.48 13.23
CA ILE A 193 0.02 -8.94 14.50
C ILE A 193 1.24 -8.09 14.86
N SER A 194 2.12 -7.83 13.90
CA SER A 194 3.31 -7.01 14.15
C SER A 194 2.95 -5.56 14.45
N PHE A 195 1.96 -4.98 13.76
CA PHE A 195 1.42 -3.67 14.11
C PHE A 195 0.89 -3.64 15.54
N LEU A 196 0.10 -4.64 15.94
CA LEU A 196 -0.49 -4.69 17.28
C LEU A 196 0.61 -4.78 18.36
N LEU A 197 1.59 -5.65 18.19
CA LEU A 197 2.72 -5.77 19.12
C LEU A 197 3.53 -4.47 19.21
N THR A 198 3.78 -3.81 18.07
CA THR A 198 4.47 -2.51 18.02
C THR A 198 3.65 -1.41 18.70
N ALA A 199 2.35 -1.33 18.43
CA ALA A 199 1.46 -0.32 18.99
C ALA A 199 1.29 -0.49 20.51
N VAL A 200 1.10 -1.71 21.00
CA VAL A 200 0.95 -1.98 22.44
C VAL A 200 2.24 -1.67 23.20
N SER A 201 3.40 -2.10 22.69
CA SER A 201 4.68 -1.77 23.29
C SER A 201 5.01 -0.27 23.20
N GLY A 202 4.60 0.40 22.12
CA GLY A 202 4.71 1.86 21.98
C GLY A 202 3.86 2.59 23.02
N LEU A 203 2.60 2.19 23.19
CA LEU A 203 1.71 2.72 24.23
C LEU A 203 2.29 2.48 25.63
N TYR A 204 2.92 1.33 25.89
CA TYR A 204 3.64 1.11 27.14
C TYR A 204 4.71 2.20 27.35
N PHE A 205 5.51 2.55 26.35
CA PHE A 205 6.53 3.60 26.46
C PHE A 205 5.99 5.03 26.63
N LEU A 206 4.73 5.30 26.30
CA LEU A 206 4.10 6.60 26.59
C LEU A 206 3.86 6.81 28.09
N PHE A 207 3.65 5.73 28.84
CA PHE A 207 3.30 5.78 30.27
C PHE A 207 4.39 5.23 31.18
N ALA A 208 5.27 4.39 30.65
CA ALA A 208 6.44 3.90 31.37
C ALA A 208 7.43 5.05 31.56
N PRO A 209 8.01 5.21 32.77
CA PRO A 209 9.00 6.24 33.03
C PRO A 209 10.15 6.19 32.00
N SER A 210 10.51 7.36 31.46
CA SER A 210 11.69 7.54 30.62
C SER A 210 12.74 8.37 31.36
N GLY A 211 13.99 7.91 31.36
CA GLY A 211 15.11 8.61 32.01
C GLY A 211 15.43 8.10 33.42
N GLY A 212 16.72 8.04 33.72
CA GLY A 212 17.29 7.55 34.98
C GLY A 212 18.79 7.29 34.81
N PHE A 213 19.57 7.42 35.89
CA PHE A 213 20.99 7.04 35.90
C PHE A 213 21.12 5.61 35.36
N GLN A 214 22.08 5.34 34.47
CA GLN A 214 22.26 4.05 33.75
C GLN A 214 21.14 3.66 32.76
N GLY A 215 20.41 4.61 32.19
CA GLY A 215 19.42 4.32 31.14
C GLY A 215 18.13 3.66 31.64
N GLY A 216 17.77 3.93 32.90
CA GLY A 216 16.56 3.37 33.54
C GLY A 216 16.76 1.97 34.12
N ASN A 217 18.01 1.48 34.21
CA ASN A 217 18.32 0.16 34.75
C ASN A 217 18.54 0.20 36.28
N ASN A 218 17.59 0.78 37.01
CA ASN A 218 17.55 0.76 38.47
C ASN A 218 16.15 0.31 38.91
N ALA A 219 16.10 -0.47 40.01
CA ALA A 219 14.88 -1.14 40.48
C ALA A 219 13.69 -0.19 40.77
N GLY A 220 13.94 1.12 40.89
CA GLY A 220 12.90 2.14 41.08
C GLY A 220 12.26 2.66 39.78
N TRP A 221 12.79 2.34 38.60
CA TRP A 221 12.34 2.89 37.31
C TRP A 221 11.93 1.84 36.27
N ASP A 222 12.14 0.54 36.53
CA ASP A 222 11.49 -0.52 35.76
C ASP A 222 10.18 -0.93 36.46
N PRO A 223 9.01 -0.51 35.97
CA PRO A 223 7.74 -0.90 36.58
C PRO A 223 7.47 -2.41 36.47
N ALA A 224 8.26 -3.15 35.66
CA ALA A 224 8.15 -4.59 35.43
C ALA A 224 6.72 -5.03 35.10
N PHE A 225 5.93 -4.15 34.49
CA PHE A 225 4.54 -4.43 34.14
C PHE A 225 4.49 -5.47 33.01
N LEU A 226 4.09 -6.69 33.36
CA LEU A 226 4.15 -7.93 32.56
C LEU A 226 5.56 -8.39 32.16
N PHE A 227 6.39 -7.47 31.67
CA PHE A 227 7.77 -7.73 31.26
C PHE A 227 8.69 -6.57 31.69
N SER A 228 10.00 -6.81 31.67
CA SER A 228 11.00 -5.76 31.88
C SER A 228 10.95 -4.73 30.76
N ARG A 229 11.39 -3.49 31.04
CA ARG A 229 11.50 -2.43 30.03
C ARG A 229 12.31 -2.87 28.80
N THR A 230 13.40 -3.61 29.01
CA THR A 230 14.22 -4.19 27.93
C THR A 230 13.44 -5.17 27.06
N THR A 231 12.57 -5.99 27.66
CA THR A 231 11.74 -6.93 26.91
C THR A 231 10.70 -6.19 26.07
N TRP A 232 10.07 -5.14 26.63
CA TRP A 232 9.19 -4.27 25.87
C TRP A 232 9.90 -3.59 24.69
N ASP A 233 11.16 -3.20 24.87
CA ASP A 233 11.98 -2.58 23.82
C ASP A 233 12.30 -3.56 22.69
N LEU A 234 12.66 -4.80 23.04
CA LEU A 234 12.85 -5.87 22.06
C LEU A 234 11.56 -6.18 21.30
N ILE A 235 10.42 -6.26 22.00
CA ILE A 235 9.11 -6.47 21.36
C ILE A 235 8.82 -5.34 20.39
N HIS A 236 8.94 -4.08 20.81
CA HIS A 236 8.67 -2.91 19.98
C HIS A 236 9.56 -2.88 18.74
N THR A 237 10.86 -3.09 18.93
CA THR A 237 11.86 -3.01 17.88
C THR A 237 11.65 -4.11 16.83
N TRP A 238 11.58 -5.37 17.24
CA TRP A 238 11.49 -6.48 16.29
C TRP A 238 10.10 -6.63 15.68
N ALA A 239 9.03 -6.31 16.42
CA ALA A 239 7.70 -6.19 15.84
C ALA A 239 7.65 -5.04 14.82
N GLY A 240 8.27 -3.89 15.12
CA GLY A 240 8.33 -2.74 14.23
C GLY A 240 9.07 -3.04 12.93
N VAL A 241 10.24 -3.69 13.01
CA VAL A 241 11.00 -4.13 11.83
C VAL A 241 10.19 -5.10 10.97
N THR A 242 9.55 -6.08 11.61
CA THR A 242 8.67 -7.04 10.92
C THR A 242 7.49 -6.34 10.27
N PHE A 243 6.89 -5.37 10.97
CA PHE A 243 5.76 -4.57 10.48
C PHE A 243 6.14 -3.75 9.25
N ILE A 244 7.26 -3.04 9.28
CA ILE A 244 7.76 -2.25 8.14
C ILE A 244 7.96 -3.15 6.90
N GLY A 245 8.61 -4.30 7.08
CA GLY A 245 8.84 -5.26 5.99
C GLY A 245 7.53 -5.83 5.43
N ALA A 246 6.62 -6.29 6.30
CA ALA A 246 5.34 -6.83 5.91
C ALA A 246 4.44 -5.78 5.25
N ALA A 247 4.45 -4.53 5.73
CA ALA A 247 3.70 -3.42 5.16
C ALA A 247 4.21 -3.05 3.77
N ALA A 248 5.53 -3.05 3.54
CA ALA A 248 6.10 -2.82 2.21
C ALA A 248 5.65 -3.90 1.21
N VAL A 249 5.68 -5.18 1.61
CA VAL A 249 5.19 -6.29 0.78
C VAL A 249 3.68 -6.19 0.55
N HIS A 250 2.91 -5.85 1.58
CA HIS A 250 1.47 -5.62 1.48
C HIS A 250 1.15 -4.54 0.44
N LEU A 251 1.80 -3.37 0.52
CA LEU A 251 1.64 -2.29 -0.44
C LEU A 251 2.01 -2.71 -1.86
N TRP A 252 3.08 -3.50 -2.01
CA TRP A 252 3.50 -4.02 -3.31
C TRP A 252 2.43 -4.93 -3.94
N ILE A 253 1.87 -5.89 -3.18
CA ILE A 253 0.80 -6.77 -3.66
C ILE A 253 -0.45 -5.97 -4.05
N HIS A 254 -0.75 -4.91 -3.30
CA HIS A 254 -1.94 -4.09 -3.50
C HIS A 254 -1.74 -2.89 -4.44
N TRP A 255 -0.55 -2.69 -5.00
CA TRP A 255 -0.19 -1.48 -5.76
C TRP A 255 -1.14 -1.13 -6.91
N ARG A 256 -1.59 -2.14 -7.68
CA ARG A 256 -2.55 -1.92 -8.78
C ARG A 256 -3.88 -1.35 -8.28
N TRP A 257 -4.36 -1.85 -7.15
CA TRP A 257 -5.58 -1.36 -6.52
C TRP A 257 -5.40 0.05 -5.97
N ILE A 258 -4.28 0.32 -5.27
CA ILE A 258 -3.95 1.65 -4.73
C ILE A 258 -3.98 2.71 -5.84
N LYS A 259 -3.30 2.46 -6.97
CA LYS A 259 -3.32 3.38 -8.12
C LYS A 259 -4.72 3.60 -8.68
N SER A 260 -5.53 2.54 -8.77
CA SER A 260 -6.90 2.63 -9.27
C SER A 260 -7.79 3.49 -8.37
N VAL A 261 -7.77 3.24 -7.06
CA VAL A 261 -8.58 4.02 -6.11
C VAL A 261 -8.12 5.47 -6.03
N THR A 262 -6.81 5.70 -6.03
CA THR A 262 -6.22 7.05 -6.01
C THR A 262 -6.58 7.85 -7.25
N SER A 263 -6.48 7.25 -8.44
CA SER A 263 -6.91 7.89 -9.68
C SER A 263 -8.39 8.26 -9.64
N ARG A 264 -9.26 7.34 -9.19
CA ARG A 264 -10.69 7.60 -9.04
C ARG A 264 -10.98 8.72 -8.04
N PHE A 265 -10.20 8.83 -6.97
CA PHE A 265 -10.32 9.90 -5.98
C PHE A 265 -10.12 11.28 -6.63
N PHE A 266 -8.97 11.49 -7.28
CA PHE A 266 -8.65 12.76 -7.92
C PHE A 266 -9.57 13.08 -9.11
N LEU A 267 -9.91 12.08 -9.94
CA LEU A 267 -10.89 12.27 -11.01
C LEU A 267 -12.26 12.70 -10.47
N SER A 268 -12.65 12.24 -9.28
CA SER A 268 -13.91 12.66 -8.66
C SER A 268 -13.91 14.10 -8.14
N LEU A 269 -12.74 14.74 -8.03
CA LEU A 269 -12.59 16.13 -7.60
C LEU A 269 -12.62 17.13 -8.77
N LEU A 270 -12.40 16.65 -10.00
CA LEU A 270 -12.38 17.52 -11.17
C LEU A 270 -13.76 18.16 -11.41
N PRO A 271 -13.80 19.46 -11.74
CA PRO A 271 -15.05 20.14 -12.06
C PRO A 271 -15.69 19.53 -13.31
N GLN A 272 -17.02 19.41 -13.30
CA GLN A 272 -17.76 18.97 -14.48
C GLN A 272 -17.59 19.98 -15.61
N SER A 273 -17.29 19.51 -16.82
CA SER A 273 -17.39 20.34 -18.03
C SER A 273 -18.79 20.91 -18.15
N ALA A 274 -18.93 22.09 -18.77
CA ALA A 274 -20.23 22.73 -18.98
C ALA A 274 -21.20 21.80 -19.76
N ALA A 275 -20.67 21.01 -20.69
CA ALA A 275 -21.40 19.99 -21.43
C ALA A 275 -21.94 18.86 -20.52
N ALA A 276 -21.15 18.37 -19.56
CA ALA A 276 -21.60 17.35 -18.62
C ALA A 276 -22.66 17.87 -17.62
N LYS A 277 -22.57 19.15 -17.24
CA LYS A 277 -23.62 19.81 -16.43
C LYS A 277 -24.93 19.97 -17.21
N SER A 278 -24.84 20.29 -18.50
CA SER A 278 -25.99 20.41 -19.41
C SER A 278 -26.70 19.06 -19.59
N ALA A 279 -25.96 18.00 -19.95
CA ALA A 279 -26.52 16.65 -20.13
C ALA A 279 -27.21 16.13 -18.86
N ALA A 280 -26.61 16.32 -17.69
CA ALA A 280 -27.20 15.90 -16.40
C ALA A 280 -28.49 16.66 -16.04
N LYS A 281 -28.69 17.87 -16.57
CA LYS A 281 -29.91 18.68 -16.35
C LYS A 281 -31.06 18.24 -17.26
N VAL A 282 -30.77 17.60 -18.39
CA VAL A 282 -31.76 17.14 -19.39
C VAL A 282 -32.25 15.71 -19.12
N GLY A 283 -31.67 14.99 -18.17
CA GLY A 283 -32.17 13.66 -17.75
C GLY A 283 -31.90 12.54 -18.75
N ILE A 284 -30.84 12.67 -19.54
CA ILE A 284 -30.25 11.58 -20.35
C ILE A 284 -29.24 10.80 -19.49
#